data_AF-A0A6I3Z9X8-F1
#
_entry.id   AF-A0A6I3Z9X8-F1
#
_cell.length_a   1.000
_cell.length_b   1.000
_cell.length_c   1.000
_cell.angle_alpha   90.00
_cell.angle_beta   90.00
_cell.angle_gamma   90.00
#
_symmetry.space_group_name_H-M   'P 1'
#
loop_
_entity.id
_entity.type
_entity.pdbx_description
1 polymer ?
#
loop_
_entity_poly.entity_id
_entity_poly.type
_entity_poly.pdbx_seq_one_letter_code
_entity_poly.pdbx_strand_id
1 'polypeptide(L)'
;MTTPFDVRQAVDAAMQSSTPDAIVSGVKAVVAKEVAALDPNTKIHYTSYFNHTFMPDMVLEFPGRGGGSRPLFIRNSLRLNPTLQDVQTLEDREPVVLGLRAADADSRDEVRSAARHSRRVFVTDISSLDSFGETLGDPDGADGPLSGVLRANLLKTGRGMMTATDIEGVQKAVQDVVSTDPVVAASGIDELDRVTADLFAEDGALQIGRIGRIIQASLSPVALRGLLSDGGRLSDSDARIILPYLLNRADLGAEEAVWTTLAELIDLDYVETLPELEGLSLNRLVNGAALSRWTASRAELVLNNKFDTDELPEPAEINQTEWSVRGGKLVGTTGQWNLFFVSEDKRRLRGGTAYPDVDWRDIASVATSMVIDSASLRGITRRLTIDAEESSNVAQDVSDVTAALEDSYRVQQLSVRMPGSESPESSVDVDFRKGLATVAGPRLALEELGTIAIRLLGFRYPVRPDWLVSEAP
;
A
#
# COMPACT_ATOMS: atom_id res chain seq x y z
N MET A 1 -7.95 -28.15 -5.32
CA MET A 1 -7.77 -28.57 -6.72
C MET A 1 -9.11 -29.09 -7.22
N THR A 2 -9.86 -28.23 -7.88
CA THR A 2 -11.14 -28.53 -8.52
C THR A 2 -10.90 -28.24 -10.00
N THR A 3 -10.66 -29.28 -10.80
CA THR A 3 -10.40 -29.21 -12.24
C THR A 3 -11.49 -28.43 -12.99
N PRO A 4 -11.24 -27.89 -14.21
CA PRO A 4 -12.20 -27.03 -14.94
C PRO A 4 -13.49 -27.74 -15.40
N PHE A 5 -13.56 -29.06 -15.20
CA PHE A 5 -14.80 -29.85 -15.28
C PHE A 5 -15.78 -29.56 -14.13
N ASP A 6 -15.30 -29.06 -12.99
CA ASP A 6 -16.06 -28.90 -11.75
C ASP A 6 -16.98 -27.68 -11.79
N VAL A 7 -16.51 -26.53 -12.30
CA VAL A 7 -17.33 -25.30 -12.30
C VAL A 7 -18.54 -25.42 -13.21
N ARG A 8 -18.38 -25.97 -14.43
CA ARG A 8 -19.52 -26.25 -15.31
C ARG A 8 -20.49 -27.26 -14.71
N GLN A 9 -19.96 -28.33 -14.10
CA GLN A 9 -20.79 -29.33 -13.44
C GLN A 9 -21.55 -28.74 -12.26
N ALA A 10 -20.94 -27.83 -11.50
CA ALA A 10 -21.57 -27.13 -10.40
C ALA A 10 -22.70 -26.20 -10.89
N VAL A 11 -22.49 -25.48 -12.00
CA VAL A 11 -23.55 -24.68 -12.64
C VAL A 11 -24.69 -25.58 -13.13
N ASP A 12 -24.39 -26.66 -13.84
CA ASP A 12 -25.40 -27.60 -14.35
C ASP A 12 -26.18 -28.26 -13.20
N ALA A 13 -25.50 -28.63 -12.11
CA ALA A 13 -26.13 -29.16 -10.90
C ALA A 13 -27.05 -28.13 -10.24
N ALA A 14 -26.61 -26.86 -10.14
CA ALA A 14 -27.45 -25.78 -9.62
C ALA A 14 -28.71 -25.59 -10.47
N MET A 15 -28.56 -25.61 -11.81
CA MET A 15 -29.66 -25.48 -12.77
C MET A 15 -30.67 -26.63 -12.74
N GLN A 16 -30.30 -27.80 -12.20
CA GLN A 16 -31.18 -28.96 -12.03
C GLN A 16 -31.99 -28.95 -10.73
N SER A 17 -31.86 -27.90 -9.90
CA SER A 17 -32.59 -27.79 -8.63
C SER A 17 -34.11 -27.70 -8.83
N SER A 18 -34.87 -28.20 -7.84
CA SER A 18 -36.33 -28.36 -7.95
C SER A 18 -37.13 -27.06 -7.79
N THR A 19 -36.53 -25.98 -7.29
CA THR A 19 -37.21 -24.68 -7.12
C THR A 19 -36.45 -23.56 -7.82
N PRO A 20 -37.15 -22.56 -8.40
CA PRO A 20 -36.51 -21.42 -9.04
C PRO A 20 -35.52 -20.68 -8.13
N ASP A 21 -35.87 -20.48 -6.86
CA ASP A 21 -34.99 -19.80 -5.89
C ASP A 21 -33.70 -20.60 -5.64
N ALA A 22 -33.78 -21.93 -5.57
CA ALA A 22 -32.59 -22.78 -5.40
C ALA A 22 -31.68 -22.74 -6.62
N ILE A 23 -32.26 -22.64 -7.83
CA ILE A 23 -31.49 -22.45 -9.07
C ILE A 23 -30.74 -21.11 -9.01
N VAL A 24 -31.45 -20.01 -8.72
CA VAL A 24 -30.85 -18.66 -8.68
C VAL A 24 -29.76 -18.58 -7.63
N SER A 25 -30.04 -19.00 -6.39
CA SER A 25 -29.05 -18.97 -5.32
C SER A 25 -27.86 -19.89 -5.61
N GLY A 26 -28.08 -21.08 -6.18
CA GLY A 26 -27.02 -22.01 -6.55
C GLY A 26 -26.09 -21.44 -7.62
N VAL A 27 -26.64 -20.87 -8.70
CA VAL A 27 -25.84 -20.25 -9.76
C VAL A 27 -25.05 -19.05 -9.23
N LYS A 28 -25.69 -18.16 -8.47
CA LYS A 28 -25.00 -17.00 -7.87
C LYS A 28 -23.88 -17.43 -6.91
N ALA A 29 -24.07 -18.51 -6.15
CA ALA A 29 -23.05 -19.04 -5.24
C ALA A 29 -21.84 -19.59 -6.01
N VAL A 30 -22.04 -20.30 -7.13
CA VAL A 30 -20.95 -20.76 -7.98
C VAL A 30 -20.18 -19.58 -8.56
N VAL A 31 -20.88 -18.59 -9.13
CA VAL A 31 -20.21 -17.40 -9.67
C VAL A 31 -19.47 -16.63 -8.58
N ALA A 32 -20.05 -16.48 -7.39
CA ALA A 32 -19.39 -15.81 -6.28
C ALA A 32 -18.10 -16.52 -5.82
N LYS A 33 -18.08 -17.85 -5.87
CA LYS A 33 -16.87 -18.64 -5.60
C LYS A 33 -15.77 -18.33 -6.62
N GLU A 34 -16.09 -18.25 -7.91
CA GLU A 34 -15.12 -17.93 -8.95
C GLU A 34 -14.59 -16.50 -8.83
N VAL A 35 -15.47 -15.54 -8.51
CA VAL A 35 -15.05 -14.15 -8.23
C VAL A 35 -14.10 -14.11 -7.02
N ALA A 36 -14.43 -14.80 -5.93
CA ALA A 36 -13.59 -14.86 -4.73
C ALA A 36 -12.26 -15.60 -4.96
N ALA A 37 -12.24 -16.55 -5.90
CA ALA A 37 -11.02 -17.24 -6.31
C ALA A 37 -10.07 -16.29 -7.07
N LEU A 38 -10.60 -15.33 -7.84
CA LEU A 38 -9.78 -14.32 -8.51
C LEU A 38 -9.26 -13.25 -7.56
N ASP A 39 -10.14 -12.70 -6.71
CA ASP A 39 -9.78 -11.72 -5.68
C ASP A 39 -10.56 -11.98 -4.38
N PRO A 40 -9.90 -12.56 -3.36
CA PRO A 40 -10.52 -12.81 -2.06
C PRO A 40 -11.02 -11.56 -1.33
N ASN A 41 -10.54 -10.37 -1.70
CA ASN A 41 -10.91 -9.11 -1.06
C ASN A 41 -12.16 -8.47 -1.67
N THR A 42 -12.63 -8.95 -2.82
CA THR A 42 -13.83 -8.43 -3.46
C THR A 42 -15.06 -8.76 -2.61
N LYS A 43 -15.81 -7.72 -2.23
CA LYS A 43 -17.10 -7.88 -1.54
C LYS A 43 -18.21 -8.08 -2.58
N ILE A 44 -18.98 -9.15 -2.41
CA ILE A 44 -20.04 -9.51 -3.36
C ILE A 44 -21.40 -9.24 -2.70
N HIS A 45 -22.14 -8.29 -3.28
CA HIS A 45 -23.50 -7.97 -2.86
C HIS A 45 -24.51 -8.68 -3.76
N TYR A 46 -25.27 -9.60 -3.19
CA TYR A 46 -26.33 -10.32 -3.90
C TYR A 46 -27.55 -9.43 -4.07
N THR A 47 -28.05 -9.31 -5.30
CA THR A 47 -29.36 -8.68 -5.54
C THR A 47 -30.48 -9.72 -5.54
N SER A 48 -31.73 -9.28 -5.50
CA SER A 48 -32.91 -10.13 -5.70
C SER A 48 -33.20 -10.44 -7.17
N TYR A 49 -32.45 -9.88 -8.11
CA TYR A 49 -32.71 -10.01 -9.55
C TYR A 49 -31.93 -11.19 -10.14
N PHE A 50 -32.49 -11.85 -11.14
CA PHE A 50 -31.77 -12.85 -11.93
C PHE A 50 -32.10 -12.71 -13.41
N ASN A 51 -31.09 -12.66 -14.27
CA ASN A 51 -31.24 -12.56 -15.73
C ASN A 51 -32.10 -11.36 -16.18
N HIS A 52 -31.98 -10.22 -15.47
CA HIS A 52 -32.70 -8.99 -15.80
C HIS A 52 -31.84 -8.08 -16.70
N THR A 53 -32.48 -7.36 -17.63
CA THR A 53 -31.78 -6.48 -18.58
C THR A 53 -31.09 -5.30 -17.88
N PHE A 54 -31.79 -4.60 -16.98
CA PHE A 54 -31.29 -3.38 -16.35
C PHE A 54 -30.81 -3.52 -14.89
N MET A 55 -31.17 -4.60 -14.20
CA MET A 55 -30.85 -4.76 -12.78
C MET A 55 -29.79 -5.85 -12.67
N PRO A 56 -28.65 -5.59 -12.01
CA PRO A 56 -27.58 -6.56 -11.96
C PRO A 56 -27.95 -7.73 -11.06
N ASP A 57 -27.38 -8.89 -11.35
CA ASP A 57 -27.52 -10.10 -10.53
C ASP A 57 -26.71 -9.97 -9.24
N MET A 58 -25.54 -9.34 -9.33
CA MET A 58 -24.64 -9.07 -8.21
C MET A 58 -23.95 -7.72 -8.40
N VAL A 59 -23.46 -7.14 -7.31
CA VAL A 59 -22.61 -5.96 -7.35
C VAL A 59 -21.29 -6.30 -6.67
N LEU A 60 -20.19 -6.11 -7.41
CA LEU A 60 -18.83 -6.35 -6.94
C LEU A 60 -18.28 -5.04 -6.39
N GLU A 61 -17.94 -4.99 -5.11
CA GLU A 61 -17.30 -3.85 -4.46
C GLU A 61 -15.84 -4.19 -4.17
N PHE A 62 -14.94 -3.39 -4.74
CA PHE A 62 -13.49 -3.53 -4.58
C PHE A 62 -13.02 -2.55 -3.49
N PRO A 63 -12.53 -3.04 -2.33
CA PRO A 63 -12.07 -2.17 -1.25
C PRO A 63 -10.77 -1.44 -1.62
N GLY A 64 -10.49 -0.34 -0.90
CA GLY A 64 -9.23 0.38 -0.97
C GLY A 64 -9.22 1.64 -1.85
N ARG A 65 -8.03 2.24 -2.02
CA ARG A 65 -7.83 3.45 -2.83
C ARG A 65 -8.00 3.13 -4.32
N GLY A 66 -8.79 3.94 -5.02
CA GLY A 66 -9.25 3.61 -6.37
C GLY A 66 -10.20 2.39 -6.39
N GLY A 67 -10.78 2.06 -5.23
CA GLY A 67 -11.89 1.13 -5.10
C GLY A 67 -13.13 1.64 -5.80
N GLY A 68 -13.93 0.72 -6.31
CA GLY A 68 -15.11 1.00 -7.10
C GLY A 68 -16.13 -0.12 -6.97
N SER A 69 -17.27 0.07 -7.60
CA SER A 69 -18.33 -0.93 -7.61
C SER A 69 -18.72 -1.23 -9.05
N ARG A 70 -18.74 -2.51 -9.44
CA ARG A 70 -19.14 -2.94 -10.78
C ARG A 70 -20.36 -3.85 -10.73
N PRO A 71 -21.39 -3.59 -11.53
CA PRO A 71 -22.51 -4.50 -11.67
C PRO A 71 -22.10 -5.75 -12.45
N LEU A 72 -22.44 -6.93 -11.94
CA LEU A 72 -22.24 -8.21 -12.57
C LEU A 72 -23.59 -8.75 -13.06
N PHE A 73 -23.69 -8.97 -14.36
CA PHE A 73 -24.85 -9.50 -15.05
C PHE A 73 -24.57 -10.93 -15.50
N ILE A 74 -25.39 -11.86 -15.02
CA ILE A 74 -25.29 -13.28 -15.38
C ILE A 74 -26.25 -13.55 -16.55
N ARG A 75 -25.77 -14.27 -17.56
CA ARG A 75 -26.54 -14.71 -18.73
C ARG A 75 -26.36 -16.20 -18.93
N ASN A 76 -27.42 -16.89 -19.34
CA ASN A 76 -27.33 -18.32 -19.63
C ASN A 76 -26.34 -18.65 -20.77
N SER A 77 -26.22 -17.76 -21.75
CA SER A 77 -25.28 -17.87 -22.88
C SER A 77 -25.02 -16.50 -23.50
N LEU A 78 -23.83 -16.29 -24.05
CA LEU A 78 -23.45 -15.05 -24.76
C LEU A 78 -23.88 -15.09 -26.23
N ARG A 79 -25.19 -14.97 -26.48
CA ARG A 79 -25.73 -14.88 -27.84
C ARG A 79 -25.49 -13.48 -28.41
N LEU A 80 -25.12 -13.41 -29.68
CA LEU A 80 -24.78 -12.17 -30.38
C LEU A 80 -25.69 -10.97 -30.05
N ASN A 81 -26.96 -11.00 -30.48
CA ASN A 81 -27.84 -9.82 -30.37
C ASN A 81 -28.10 -9.38 -28.92
N PRO A 82 -28.48 -10.28 -27.97
CA PRO A 82 -28.62 -9.89 -26.57
C PRO A 82 -27.34 -9.32 -25.95
N THR A 83 -26.19 -9.93 -26.24
CA THR A 83 -24.91 -9.49 -25.66
C THR A 83 -24.47 -8.14 -26.25
N LEU A 84 -24.66 -7.90 -27.55
CA LEU A 84 -24.42 -6.57 -28.15
C LEU A 84 -25.31 -5.49 -27.53
N GLN A 85 -26.57 -5.82 -27.28
CA GLN A 85 -27.48 -4.91 -26.60
C GLN A 85 -27.03 -4.62 -25.17
N ASP A 86 -26.60 -5.63 -24.41
CA ASP A 86 -26.03 -5.44 -23.07
C ASP A 86 -24.80 -4.51 -23.12
N VAL A 87 -23.88 -4.73 -24.07
CA VAL A 87 -22.67 -3.90 -24.25
C VAL A 87 -23.03 -2.43 -24.51
N GLN A 88 -24.00 -2.17 -25.37
CA GLN A 88 -24.40 -0.81 -25.73
C GLN A 88 -25.22 -0.12 -24.63
N THR A 89 -26.15 -0.84 -24.01
CA THR A 89 -27.12 -0.23 -23.07
C THR A 89 -26.59 -0.06 -21.67
N LEU A 90 -25.56 -0.83 -21.30
CA LEU A 90 -25.00 -0.84 -19.95
C LEU A 90 -23.64 -0.15 -19.87
N GLU A 91 -23.08 0.36 -20.97
CA GLU A 91 -21.72 0.92 -21.04
C GLU A 91 -21.40 1.90 -19.90
N ASP A 92 -22.29 2.85 -19.63
CA ASP A 92 -22.13 3.89 -18.60
C ASP A 92 -21.99 3.32 -17.17
N ARG A 93 -22.34 2.04 -16.97
CA ARG A 93 -22.27 1.36 -15.68
C ARG A 93 -21.05 0.46 -15.54
N GLU A 94 -20.21 0.40 -16.56
CA GLU A 94 -18.98 -0.39 -16.58
C GLU A 94 -19.19 -1.87 -16.18
N PRO A 95 -20.19 -2.57 -16.75
CA PRO A 95 -20.62 -3.87 -16.26
C PRO A 95 -19.61 -4.99 -16.56
N VAL A 96 -19.72 -6.05 -15.76
CA VAL A 96 -19.25 -7.38 -16.14
C VAL A 96 -20.44 -8.20 -16.63
N VAL A 97 -20.39 -8.70 -17.85
CA VAL A 97 -21.39 -9.59 -18.45
C VAL A 97 -20.80 -10.99 -18.52
N LEU A 98 -21.36 -11.91 -17.74
CA LEU A 98 -20.86 -13.26 -17.56
C LEU A 98 -21.82 -14.30 -18.16
N GLY A 99 -21.35 -15.05 -19.14
CA GLY A 99 -22.04 -16.21 -19.68
C GLY A 99 -21.83 -17.47 -18.83
N LEU A 100 -22.88 -18.21 -18.52
CA LEU A 100 -22.78 -19.54 -17.90
C LEU A 100 -22.28 -20.61 -18.88
N ARG A 101 -22.30 -20.30 -20.18
CA ARG A 101 -21.80 -21.15 -21.26
C ARG A 101 -20.82 -20.36 -22.11
N ALA A 102 -19.89 -21.09 -22.73
CA ALA A 102 -18.95 -20.51 -23.68
C ALA A 102 -19.69 -19.76 -24.80
N ALA A 103 -19.12 -18.63 -25.24
CA ALA A 103 -19.67 -17.88 -26.36
C ALA A 103 -19.60 -18.69 -27.66
N ASP A 104 -20.66 -18.63 -28.46
CA ASP A 104 -20.68 -19.20 -29.81
C ASP A 104 -19.64 -18.52 -30.69
N ALA A 105 -18.93 -19.27 -31.53
CA ALA A 105 -17.82 -18.74 -32.36
C ALA A 105 -18.27 -17.52 -33.19
N ASP A 106 -19.44 -17.62 -33.83
CA ASP A 106 -20.02 -16.56 -34.66
C ASP A 106 -20.36 -15.29 -33.87
N SER A 107 -20.57 -15.39 -32.55
CA SER A 107 -20.87 -14.23 -31.70
C SER A 107 -19.61 -13.51 -31.21
N ARG A 108 -18.44 -14.17 -31.20
CA ARG A 108 -17.23 -13.67 -30.53
C ARG A 108 -16.68 -12.43 -31.20
N ASP A 109 -16.52 -12.45 -32.52
CA ASP A 109 -15.81 -11.37 -33.22
C ASP A 109 -16.58 -10.05 -33.17
N GLU A 110 -17.90 -10.10 -33.37
CA GLU A 110 -18.76 -8.91 -33.29
C GLU A 110 -18.86 -8.37 -31.87
N VAL A 111 -19.07 -9.24 -30.86
CA VAL A 111 -19.11 -8.82 -29.44
C VAL A 111 -17.77 -8.25 -29.00
N ARG A 112 -16.66 -8.89 -29.39
CA ARG A 112 -15.30 -8.40 -29.11
C ARG A 112 -15.07 -7.03 -29.73
N SER A 113 -15.46 -6.85 -31.00
CA SER A 113 -15.36 -5.56 -31.67
C SER A 113 -16.15 -4.48 -30.94
N ALA A 114 -17.40 -4.75 -30.57
CA ALA A 114 -18.22 -3.80 -29.82
C ALA A 114 -17.64 -3.48 -28.44
N ALA A 115 -17.26 -4.50 -27.67
CA ALA A 115 -16.76 -4.35 -26.31
C ALA A 115 -15.38 -3.64 -26.27
N ARG A 116 -14.53 -3.80 -27.29
CA ARG A 116 -13.25 -3.08 -27.42
C ARG A 116 -13.40 -1.56 -27.56
N HIS A 117 -14.51 -1.09 -28.12
CA HIS A 117 -14.80 0.34 -28.24
C HIS A 117 -15.50 0.90 -27.00
N SER A 118 -15.96 0.04 -26.09
CA SER A 118 -16.52 0.47 -24.82
C SER A 118 -15.43 0.93 -23.85
N ARG A 119 -15.79 1.84 -22.94
CA ARG A 119 -14.86 2.28 -21.88
C ARG A 119 -14.41 1.13 -20.98
N ARG A 120 -15.37 0.43 -20.36
CA ARG A 120 -15.10 -0.62 -19.37
C ARG A 120 -16.24 -1.65 -19.28
N VAL A 121 -16.80 -2.07 -20.42
CA VAL A 121 -17.65 -3.26 -20.46
C VAL A 121 -16.76 -4.48 -20.58
N PHE A 122 -16.90 -5.43 -19.65
CA PHE A 122 -16.18 -6.70 -19.71
C PHE A 122 -17.14 -7.84 -20.00
N VAL A 123 -16.87 -8.61 -21.06
CA VAL A 123 -17.66 -9.77 -21.45
C VAL A 123 -16.80 -11.02 -21.33
N THR A 124 -17.26 -12.01 -20.58
CA THR A 124 -16.57 -13.31 -20.49
C THR A 124 -17.56 -14.42 -20.15
N ASP A 125 -17.08 -15.66 -20.11
CA ASP A 125 -17.85 -16.81 -19.70
C ASP A 125 -17.22 -17.47 -18.46
N ILE A 126 -18.03 -18.22 -17.71
CA ILE A 126 -17.62 -18.85 -16.46
C ILE A 126 -16.43 -19.79 -16.63
N SER A 127 -16.29 -20.42 -17.80
CA SER A 127 -15.20 -21.37 -18.06
C SER A 127 -13.89 -20.67 -18.39
N SER A 128 -13.98 -19.54 -19.08
CA SER A 128 -12.85 -18.63 -19.31
C SER A 128 -12.41 -17.99 -17.98
N LEU A 129 -13.35 -17.64 -17.09
CA LEU A 129 -13.04 -17.10 -15.76
C LEU A 129 -12.29 -18.10 -14.87
N ASP A 130 -12.81 -19.32 -14.79
CA ASP A 130 -12.21 -20.45 -14.07
C ASP A 130 -10.82 -20.79 -14.62
N SER A 131 -10.73 -21.00 -15.94
CA SER A 131 -9.44 -21.23 -16.64
C SER A 131 -8.43 -20.13 -16.36
N PHE A 132 -8.84 -18.86 -16.31
CA PHE A 132 -7.94 -17.74 -16.02
C PHE A 132 -7.39 -17.81 -14.59
N GLY A 133 -8.24 -18.14 -13.62
CA GLY A 133 -7.84 -18.33 -12.22
C GLY A 133 -6.88 -19.51 -12.03
N GLU A 134 -7.14 -20.64 -12.71
CA GLU A 134 -6.28 -21.84 -12.65
C GLU A 134 -4.94 -21.65 -13.38
N THR A 135 -4.98 -21.07 -14.58
CA THR A 135 -3.78 -20.92 -15.44
C THR A 135 -2.76 -19.98 -14.83
N LEU A 136 -3.22 -18.96 -14.10
CA LEU A 136 -2.41 -18.00 -13.35
C LEU A 136 -2.25 -18.44 -11.87
N GLY A 137 -2.33 -19.75 -11.61
CA GLY A 137 -2.76 -20.33 -10.33
C GLY A 137 -1.70 -20.65 -9.27
N ASP A 138 -0.42 -20.31 -9.44
CA ASP A 138 0.59 -20.49 -8.38
C ASP A 138 1.18 -19.14 -7.93
N PRO A 139 0.62 -18.50 -6.88
CA PRO A 139 1.11 -17.22 -6.38
C PRO A 139 2.50 -17.31 -5.74
N ASP A 140 2.99 -18.52 -5.43
CA ASP A 140 4.30 -18.75 -4.80
C ASP A 140 5.42 -19.01 -5.82
N GLY A 141 5.09 -19.12 -7.11
CA GLY A 141 6.05 -19.23 -8.21
C GLY A 141 6.72 -17.91 -8.59
N ALA A 142 7.75 -17.96 -9.43
CA ALA A 142 8.43 -16.77 -9.96
C ALA A 142 7.46 -15.80 -10.70
N ASP A 143 6.44 -16.37 -11.34
CA ASP A 143 5.39 -15.70 -12.11
C ASP A 143 4.22 -15.24 -11.22
N GLY A 144 4.22 -15.66 -9.95
CA GLY A 144 3.12 -15.54 -9.01
C GLY A 144 2.63 -14.12 -8.75
N PRO A 145 3.50 -13.12 -8.59
CA PRO A 145 3.07 -11.75 -8.31
C PRO A 145 2.34 -11.09 -9.49
N LEU A 146 2.86 -11.22 -10.71
CA LEU A 146 2.22 -10.65 -11.91
C LEU A 146 0.88 -11.33 -12.17
N SER A 147 0.85 -12.65 -12.04
CA SER A 147 -0.35 -13.48 -12.14
C SER A 147 -1.40 -13.07 -11.11
N GLY A 148 -0.99 -12.83 -9.85
CA GLY A 148 -1.86 -12.35 -8.80
C GLY A 148 -2.45 -10.97 -9.09
N VAL A 149 -1.65 -10.04 -9.60
CA VAL A 149 -2.09 -8.68 -9.97
C VAL A 149 -3.09 -8.73 -11.14
N LEU A 150 -2.81 -9.54 -12.16
CA LEU A 150 -3.73 -9.76 -13.28
C LEU A 150 -5.09 -10.29 -12.80
N ARG A 151 -5.09 -11.27 -11.89
CA ARG A 151 -6.30 -11.84 -11.27
C ARG A 151 -7.08 -10.81 -10.45
N ALA A 152 -6.39 -10.07 -9.58
CA ALA A 152 -7.02 -9.06 -8.74
C ALA A 152 -7.64 -7.91 -9.54
N ASN A 153 -7.06 -7.58 -10.70
CA ASN A 153 -7.54 -6.47 -11.53
C ASN A 153 -8.54 -6.90 -12.61
N LEU A 154 -8.66 -8.18 -12.97
CA LEU A 154 -9.50 -8.63 -14.09
C LEU A 154 -10.94 -8.13 -13.96
N LEU A 155 -11.58 -8.38 -12.82
CA LEU A 155 -12.97 -7.95 -12.62
C LEU A 155 -13.10 -6.47 -12.28
N LYS A 156 -12.03 -5.81 -11.83
CA LYS A 156 -12.03 -4.40 -11.43
C LYS A 156 -11.86 -3.45 -12.62
N THR A 157 -10.90 -3.73 -13.48
CA THR A 157 -10.52 -2.87 -14.62
C THR A 157 -10.71 -3.56 -15.96
N GLY A 158 -11.12 -4.84 -15.98
CA GLY A 158 -11.34 -5.58 -17.23
C GLY A 158 -12.32 -4.90 -18.17
N ARG A 159 -12.03 -5.02 -19.47
CA ARG A 159 -12.82 -4.54 -20.60
C ARG A 159 -12.73 -5.50 -21.79
N GLY A 160 -13.55 -5.26 -22.81
CA GLY A 160 -13.52 -6.08 -24.02
C GLY A 160 -14.15 -7.45 -23.79
N MET A 161 -13.69 -8.45 -24.53
CA MET A 161 -14.16 -9.81 -24.43
C MET A 161 -13.00 -10.78 -24.19
N MET A 162 -13.05 -11.51 -23.08
CA MET A 162 -12.06 -12.54 -22.73
C MET A 162 -12.60 -13.95 -23.01
N THR A 163 -11.78 -14.73 -23.71
CA THR A 163 -12.01 -16.12 -24.11
C THR A 163 -10.77 -16.96 -23.81
N ALA A 164 -10.89 -18.28 -23.91
CA ALA A 164 -9.77 -19.21 -23.67
C ALA A 164 -8.48 -18.88 -24.45
N THR A 165 -8.57 -18.42 -25.71
CA THR A 165 -7.38 -18.06 -26.50
C THR A 165 -6.66 -16.82 -25.96
N ASP A 166 -7.39 -15.90 -25.34
CA ASP A 166 -6.78 -14.71 -24.75
C ASP A 166 -6.01 -15.07 -23.48
N ILE A 167 -6.49 -16.07 -22.73
CA ILE A 167 -5.83 -16.59 -21.52
C ILE A 167 -4.48 -17.20 -21.86
N GLU A 168 -4.39 -17.99 -22.93
CA GLU A 168 -3.12 -18.55 -23.42
C GLU A 168 -2.12 -17.44 -23.79
N GLY A 169 -2.61 -16.37 -24.43
CA GLY A 169 -1.80 -15.19 -24.75
C GLY A 169 -1.29 -14.46 -23.50
N VAL A 170 -2.16 -14.24 -22.51
CA VAL A 170 -1.77 -13.64 -21.22
C VAL A 170 -0.72 -14.50 -20.51
N GLN A 171 -0.95 -15.81 -20.41
CA GLN A 171 -0.04 -16.73 -19.74
C GLN A 171 1.34 -16.69 -20.38
N LYS A 172 1.40 -16.76 -21.71
CA LYS A 172 2.67 -16.69 -22.44
C LYS A 172 3.38 -15.36 -22.19
N ALA A 173 2.66 -14.24 -22.25
CA ALA A 173 3.24 -12.92 -21.99
C ALA A 173 3.84 -12.84 -20.57
N VAL A 174 3.12 -13.36 -19.56
CA VAL A 174 3.60 -13.42 -18.18
C VAL A 174 4.88 -14.23 -18.06
N GLN A 175 4.93 -15.42 -18.67
CA GLN A 175 6.11 -16.29 -18.69
C GLN A 175 7.31 -15.62 -19.38
N ASP A 176 7.06 -14.89 -20.47
CA ASP A 176 8.10 -14.19 -21.20
C ASP A 176 8.65 -13.02 -20.36
N VAL A 177 7.81 -12.25 -19.64
CA VAL A 177 8.21 -11.12 -18.78
C VAL A 177 9.18 -11.54 -17.67
N VAL A 178 8.94 -12.70 -17.06
CA VAL A 178 9.76 -13.23 -15.96
C VAL A 178 10.95 -14.08 -16.43
N SER A 179 11.17 -14.14 -17.74
CA SER A 179 12.33 -14.80 -18.33
C SER A 179 13.64 -14.14 -17.89
N THR A 180 14.68 -14.95 -17.67
CA THR A 180 16.04 -14.46 -17.38
C THR A 180 16.75 -13.94 -18.63
N ASP A 181 16.24 -14.22 -19.83
CA ASP A 181 16.78 -13.68 -21.08
C ASP A 181 16.25 -12.25 -21.29
N PRO A 182 17.10 -11.20 -21.29
CA PRO A 182 16.67 -9.81 -21.44
C PRO A 182 15.90 -9.53 -22.72
N VAL A 183 16.18 -10.24 -23.82
CA VAL A 183 15.50 -10.05 -25.11
C VAL A 183 14.09 -10.62 -25.05
N VAL A 184 13.95 -11.82 -24.47
CA VAL A 184 12.64 -12.45 -24.25
C VAL A 184 11.81 -11.62 -23.29
N ALA A 185 12.40 -11.17 -22.17
CA ALA A 185 11.72 -10.35 -21.18
C ALA A 185 11.23 -9.01 -21.75
N ALA A 186 12.05 -8.32 -22.55
CA ALA A 186 11.63 -7.09 -23.22
C ALA A 186 10.46 -7.33 -24.20
N SER A 187 10.55 -8.38 -25.02
CA SER A 187 9.43 -8.76 -25.91
C SER A 187 8.19 -9.19 -25.13
N GLY A 188 8.37 -9.80 -23.95
CA GLY A 188 7.29 -10.18 -23.05
C GLY A 188 6.54 -8.97 -22.51
N ILE A 189 7.25 -7.88 -22.17
CA ILE A 189 6.62 -6.62 -21.75
C ILE A 189 5.80 -6.00 -22.89
N ASP A 190 6.35 -5.94 -24.11
CA ASP A 190 5.61 -5.42 -25.27
C ASP A 190 4.34 -6.24 -25.55
N GLU A 191 4.44 -7.57 -25.42
CA GLU A 191 3.30 -8.47 -25.57
C GLU A 191 2.30 -8.34 -24.42
N LEU A 192 2.77 -8.19 -23.18
CA LEU A 192 1.92 -7.93 -22.01
C LEU A 192 1.15 -6.62 -22.18
N ASP A 193 1.82 -5.53 -22.59
CA ASP A 193 1.19 -4.24 -22.85
C ASP A 193 0.13 -4.36 -23.96
N ARG A 194 0.42 -5.11 -25.02
CA ARG A 194 -0.52 -5.38 -26.12
C ARG A 194 -1.75 -6.16 -25.65
N VAL A 195 -1.56 -7.26 -24.92
CA VAL A 195 -2.65 -8.13 -24.47
C VAL A 195 -3.48 -7.44 -23.39
N THR A 196 -2.84 -6.72 -22.46
CA THR A 196 -3.54 -5.98 -21.40
C THR A 196 -4.31 -4.79 -21.95
N ALA A 197 -3.79 -4.10 -22.97
CA ALA A 197 -4.55 -3.06 -23.66
C ALA A 197 -5.88 -3.60 -24.21
N ASP A 198 -5.94 -4.85 -24.66
CA ASP A 198 -7.17 -5.45 -25.20
C ASP A 198 -8.16 -5.91 -24.11
N LEU A 199 -7.67 -6.26 -22.92
CA LEU A 199 -8.45 -6.90 -21.85
C LEU A 199 -8.73 -6.00 -20.63
N PHE A 200 -8.04 -4.87 -20.49
CA PHE A 200 -8.17 -3.97 -19.36
C PHE A 200 -8.37 -2.52 -19.83
N ALA A 201 -9.08 -1.74 -19.02
CA ALA A 201 -9.16 -0.28 -19.13
C ALA A 201 -7.76 0.34 -19.06
N GLU A 202 -7.62 1.53 -19.63
CA GLU A 202 -6.33 2.22 -19.79
C GLU A 202 -5.53 2.32 -18.49
N ASP A 203 -6.19 2.71 -17.39
CA ASP A 203 -5.61 2.75 -16.06
C ASP A 203 -5.15 1.37 -15.57
N GLY A 204 -5.97 0.33 -15.77
CA GLY A 204 -5.64 -1.04 -15.43
C GLY A 204 -4.46 -1.60 -16.24
N ALA A 205 -4.43 -1.35 -17.54
CA ALA A 205 -3.35 -1.79 -18.42
C ALA A 205 -2.03 -1.10 -18.05
N LEU A 206 -2.04 0.22 -17.82
CA LEU A 206 -0.86 0.97 -17.35
C LEU A 206 -0.36 0.48 -15.99
N GLN A 207 -1.29 0.16 -15.08
CA GLN A 207 -0.97 -0.40 -13.77
C GLN A 207 -0.29 -1.77 -13.92
N ILE A 208 -0.87 -2.70 -14.69
CA ILE A 208 -0.30 -4.04 -14.92
C ILE A 208 1.05 -3.97 -15.64
N GLY A 209 1.19 -3.16 -16.69
CA GLY A 209 2.45 -2.98 -17.41
C GLY A 209 3.56 -2.45 -16.50
N ARG A 210 3.24 -1.52 -15.59
CA ARG A 210 4.18 -1.05 -14.55
C ARG A 210 4.61 -2.17 -13.63
N ILE A 211 3.68 -3.01 -13.17
CA ILE A 211 4.02 -4.16 -12.32
C ILE A 211 4.94 -5.13 -13.07
N GLY A 212 4.64 -5.42 -14.34
CA GLY A 212 5.49 -6.25 -15.19
C GLY A 212 6.92 -5.70 -15.24
N ARG A 213 7.08 -4.39 -15.43
CA ARG A 213 8.40 -3.72 -15.44
C ARG A 213 9.08 -3.72 -14.07
N ILE A 214 8.34 -3.60 -12.96
CA ILE A 214 8.90 -3.71 -11.60
C ILE A 214 9.44 -5.13 -11.36
N ILE A 215 8.68 -6.16 -11.76
CA ILE A 215 9.10 -7.55 -11.65
C ILE A 215 10.29 -7.82 -12.57
N GLN A 216 10.28 -7.31 -13.79
CA GLN A 216 11.43 -7.43 -14.70
C GLN A 216 12.67 -6.72 -14.14
N ALA A 217 12.53 -5.51 -13.62
CA ALA A 217 13.61 -4.79 -12.94
C ALA A 217 14.15 -5.59 -11.75
N SER A 218 13.28 -6.34 -11.07
CA SER A 218 13.71 -7.24 -10.00
C SER A 218 14.47 -8.49 -10.47
N LEU A 219 14.44 -8.81 -11.76
CA LEU A 219 15.14 -9.94 -12.36
C LEU A 219 16.38 -9.50 -13.15
N SER A 220 16.39 -8.25 -13.67
CA SER A 220 17.49 -7.70 -14.45
C SER A 220 17.65 -6.17 -14.26
N PRO A 221 18.78 -5.69 -13.70
CA PRO A 221 19.05 -4.26 -13.42
C PRO A 221 18.98 -3.33 -14.64
N VAL A 222 19.15 -3.87 -15.84
CA VAL A 222 19.22 -3.08 -17.08
C VAL A 222 17.86 -2.45 -17.43
N ALA A 223 16.75 -2.96 -16.88
CA ALA A 223 15.39 -2.54 -17.21
C ALA A 223 14.88 -1.30 -16.44
N LEU A 224 15.62 -0.79 -15.45
CA LEU A 224 15.14 0.25 -14.52
C LEU A 224 14.88 1.64 -15.13
N ARG A 225 15.54 1.99 -16.24
CA ARG A 225 15.53 3.37 -16.75
C ARG A 225 14.20 3.85 -17.33
N GLY A 226 13.20 2.97 -17.49
CA GLY A 226 11.89 3.30 -18.07
C GLY A 226 10.74 3.47 -17.06
N LEU A 227 10.92 3.18 -15.78
CA LEU A 227 9.82 3.12 -14.80
C LEU A 227 9.28 4.49 -14.36
N LEU A 228 10.06 5.56 -14.52
CA LEU A 228 9.77 6.88 -13.95
C LEU A 228 8.96 7.82 -14.87
N SER A 229 8.64 7.39 -16.10
CA SER A 229 8.03 8.29 -17.10
C SER A 229 6.50 8.38 -17.01
N ASP A 230 5.81 7.42 -16.38
CA ASP A 230 4.34 7.32 -16.50
C ASP A 230 3.54 7.83 -15.28
N GLY A 231 4.20 8.23 -14.18
CA GLY A 231 3.53 8.79 -12.99
C GLY A 231 2.48 7.87 -12.34
N GLY A 232 1.95 8.22 -11.16
CA GLY A 232 0.86 7.47 -10.49
C GLY A 232 1.32 6.56 -9.34
N ARG A 233 0.37 6.03 -8.56
CA ARG A 233 0.59 5.24 -7.34
C ARG A 233 0.24 3.76 -7.54
N LEU A 234 0.80 2.87 -6.73
CA LEU A 234 0.35 1.48 -6.67
C LEU A 234 -1.04 1.40 -6.01
N SER A 235 -1.89 0.49 -6.48
CA SER A 235 -3.18 0.23 -5.87
C SER A 235 -3.04 -0.66 -4.63
N ASP A 236 -4.04 -0.64 -3.73
CA ASP A 236 -4.07 -1.43 -2.49
C ASP A 236 -3.99 -2.95 -2.74
N SER A 237 -4.59 -3.42 -3.84
CA SER A 237 -4.51 -4.83 -4.24
C SER A 237 -3.11 -5.21 -4.73
N ASP A 238 -2.43 -4.32 -5.45
CA ASP A 238 -1.18 -4.66 -6.10
C ASP A 238 -0.02 -4.74 -5.12
N ALA A 239 0.16 -3.74 -4.28
CA ALA A 239 1.29 -3.76 -3.36
C ALA A 239 1.10 -4.73 -2.19
N ARG A 240 -0.12 -5.22 -1.90
CA ARG A 240 -0.35 -6.44 -1.09
C ARG A 240 0.31 -7.68 -1.69
N ILE A 241 0.35 -7.78 -3.00
CA ILE A 241 0.92 -8.92 -3.72
C ILE A 241 2.42 -8.71 -3.92
N ILE A 242 2.82 -7.52 -4.35
CA ILE A 242 4.18 -7.24 -4.83
C ILE A 242 5.15 -6.98 -3.67
N LEU A 243 4.77 -6.20 -2.65
CA LEU A 243 5.72 -5.82 -1.61
C LEU A 243 6.23 -7.04 -0.83
N PRO A 244 5.37 -7.96 -0.32
CA PRO A 244 5.86 -9.16 0.37
C PRO A 244 6.79 -10.00 -0.50
N TYR A 245 6.47 -10.15 -1.79
CA TYR A 245 7.31 -10.87 -2.75
C TYR A 245 8.70 -10.23 -2.89
N LEU A 246 8.76 -8.91 -3.17
CA LEU A 246 10.04 -8.22 -3.36
C LEU A 246 10.88 -8.16 -2.08
N LEU A 247 10.25 -8.02 -0.92
CA LEU A 247 10.94 -7.96 0.37
C LEU A 247 11.53 -9.32 0.78
N ASN A 248 10.90 -10.43 0.42
CA ASN A 248 11.40 -11.78 0.71
C ASN A 248 12.53 -12.23 -0.23
N ARG A 249 12.78 -11.51 -1.33
CA ARG A 249 13.83 -11.85 -2.30
C ARG A 249 15.20 -11.36 -1.84
N ALA A 250 16.10 -12.29 -1.56
CA ALA A 250 17.45 -11.98 -1.06
C ALA A 250 18.35 -11.31 -2.13
N ASP A 251 18.17 -11.68 -3.39
CA ASP A 251 18.97 -11.30 -4.56
C ASP A 251 18.78 -9.84 -5.02
N LEU A 252 17.65 -9.22 -4.66
CA LEU A 252 17.33 -7.81 -4.91
C LEU A 252 18.11 -6.79 -4.07
N GLY A 253 19.03 -7.25 -3.22
CA GLY A 253 19.68 -6.43 -2.20
C GLY A 253 20.59 -5.32 -2.71
N ALA A 254 20.92 -5.27 -4.01
CA ALA A 254 21.95 -4.36 -4.54
C ALA A 254 21.42 -3.16 -5.33
N GLU A 255 20.12 -3.08 -5.62
CA GLU A 255 19.59 -2.09 -6.57
C GLU A 255 18.76 -1.01 -5.89
N GLU A 256 19.44 -0.01 -5.35
CA GLU A 256 18.85 1.14 -4.67
C GLU A 256 17.78 1.87 -5.52
N ALA A 257 17.95 1.89 -6.84
CA ALA A 257 17.02 2.53 -7.76
C ALA A 257 15.61 1.89 -7.74
N VAL A 258 15.52 0.54 -7.65
CA VAL A 258 14.22 -0.16 -7.56
C VAL A 258 13.47 0.29 -6.32
N TRP A 259 14.17 0.28 -5.18
CA TRP A 259 13.58 0.61 -3.89
C TRP A 259 13.19 2.08 -3.79
N THR A 260 14.00 2.98 -4.36
CA THR A 260 13.65 4.40 -4.48
C THR A 260 12.39 4.60 -5.32
N THR A 261 12.28 3.95 -6.48
CA THR A 261 11.04 4.01 -7.29
C THR A 261 9.85 3.44 -6.53
N LEU A 262 9.99 2.31 -5.83
CA LEU A 262 8.91 1.74 -5.03
C LEU A 262 8.47 2.68 -3.90
N ALA A 263 9.43 3.30 -3.21
CA ALA A 263 9.17 4.27 -2.15
C ALA A 263 8.41 5.51 -2.66
N GLU A 264 8.60 5.90 -3.93
CA GLU A 264 7.86 6.99 -4.57
C GLU A 264 6.41 6.62 -4.94
N LEU A 265 6.15 5.32 -5.19
CA LEU A 265 4.86 4.81 -5.63
C LEU A 265 3.88 4.53 -4.47
N ILE A 266 4.37 4.48 -3.23
CA ILE A 266 3.58 4.21 -2.02
C ILE A 266 3.77 5.32 -0.97
N ASP A 267 2.91 5.34 0.04
CA ASP A 267 3.00 6.25 1.19
C ASP A 267 2.89 5.48 2.51
N LEU A 268 3.11 6.16 3.64
CA LEU A 268 3.00 5.54 4.96
C LEU A 268 1.58 5.05 5.25
N ASP A 269 0.55 5.80 4.82
CA ASP A 269 -0.86 5.39 4.96
C ASP A 269 -1.04 3.97 4.40
N TYR A 270 -0.48 3.74 3.22
CA TYR A 270 -0.51 2.44 2.55
C TYR A 270 0.12 1.34 3.40
N VAL A 271 1.37 1.53 3.84
CA VAL A 271 2.14 0.54 4.64
C VAL A 271 1.39 0.17 5.93
N GLU A 272 0.69 1.11 6.55
CA GLU A 272 -0.08 0.87 7.78
C GLU A 272 -1.33 -0.01 7.57
N THR A 273 -1.88 -0.04 6.35
CA THR A 273 -3.07 -0.85 6.02
C THR A 273 -2.76 -2.28 5.60
N LEU A 274 -1.48 -2.63 5.41
CA LEU A 274 -1.05 -3.94 4.93
C LEU A 274 -0.63 -4.87 6.07
N PRO A 275 -1.51 -5.77 6.55
CA PRO A 275 -1.13 -6.79 7.54
C PRO A 275 -0.07 -7.76 7.00
N GLU A 276 0.04 -7.94 5.69
CA GLU A 276 0.99 -8.86 5.05
C GLU A 276 2.45 -8.43 5.23
N LEU A 277 2.69 -7.17 5.60
CA LEU A 277 4.03 -6.65 5.91
C LEU A 277 4.48 -6.93 7.35
N GLU A 278 3.58 -7.41 8.21
CA GLU A 278 3.92 -7.69 9.61
C GLU A 278 4.93 -8.83 9.72
N GLY A 279 6.04 -8.58 10.41
CA GLY A 279 7.14 -9.53 10.55
C GLY A 279 8.17 -9.52 9.42
N LEU A 280 7.95 -8.75 8.34
CA LEU A 280 8.94 -8.55 7.28
C LEU A 280 9.91 -7.40 7.62
N SER A 281 11.16 -7.52 7.15
CA SER A 281 12.12 -6.41 7.21
C SER A 281 11.82 -5.41 6.10
N LEU A 282 11.64 -4.15 6.46
CA LEU A 282 11.41 -3.05 5.54
C LEU A 282 12.66 -2.21 5.27
N ASN A 283 13.84 -2.65 5.73
CA ASN A 283 15.09 -1.87 5.65
C ASN A 283 15.42 -1.39 4.23
N ARG A 284 15.04 -2.17 3.21
CA ARG A 284 15.28 -1.84 1.81
C ARG A 284 14.28 -0.81 1.28
N LEU A 285 13.03 -0.92 1.71
CA LEU A 285 11.94 -0.06 1.28
C LEU A 285 11.98 1.31 1.96
N VAL A 286 12.29 1.34 3.26
CA VAL A 286 12.43 2.58 4.04
C VAL A 286 13.85 3.13 3.86
N ASN A 287 14.13 3.57 2.63
CA ASN A 287 15.37 4.24 2.25
C ASN A 287 15.24 5.77 2.37
N GLY A 288 16.28 6.52 1.97
CA GLY A 288 16.26 7.99 2.05
C GLY A 288 15.10 8.65 1.28
N ALA A 289 14.66 8.06 0.16
CA ALA A 289 13.51 8.58 -0.59
C ALA A 289 12.19 8.34 0.17
N ALA A 290 12.02 7.19 0.81
CA ALA A 290 10.86 6.95 1.68
C ALA A 290 10.87 7.89 2.89
N LEU A 291 12.02 8.07 3.53
CA LEU A 291 12.16 8.85 4.76
C LEU A 291 11.86 10.34 4.56
N SER A 292 12.26 10.90 3.41
CA SER A 292 11.98 12.28 3.02
C SER A 292 10.55 12.50 2.51
N ARG A 293 9.93 11.50 1.88
CA ARG A 293 8.61 11.67 1.23
C ARG A 293 7.43 11.18 2.06
N TRP A 294 7.60 10.11 2.82
CA TRP A 294 6.53 9.56 3.63
C TRP A 294 6.29 10.48 4.81
N THR A 295 5.03 10.77 5.08
CA THR A 295 4.66 11.74 6.11
C THR A 295 3.89 11.09 7.25
N ALA A 296 4.22 11.52 8.46
CA ALA A 296 3.60 11.09 9.70
C ALA A 296 3.03 12.28 10.49
N SER A 297 2.02 12.00 11.30
CA SER A 297 1.38 13.00 12.16
C SER A 297 1.76 12.84 13.63
N ARG A 298 2.30 11.68 14.02
CA ARG A 298 2.76 11.41 15.38
C ARG A 298 3.83 10.33 15.39
N ALA A 299 4.81 10.49 16.28
CA ALA A 299 5.79 9.48 16.63
C ALA A 299 5.79 9.20 18.13
N GLU A 300 6.15 7.97 18.51
CA GLU A 300 6.29 7.51 19.89
C GLU A 300 7.64 6.81 20.05
N LEU A 301 8.44 7.24 21.03
CA LEU A 301 9.77 6.68 21.29
C LEU A 301 9.72 5.78 22.53
N VAL A 302 9.86 4.46 22.37
CA VAL A 302 9.76 3.48 23.46
C VAL A 302 11.09 2.74 23.63
N LEU A 303 11.44 2.35 24.85
CA LEU A 303 12.60 1.49 25.10
C LEU A 303 12.42 0.12 24.43
N ASN A 304 13.50 -0.37 23.81
CA ASN A 304 13.58 -1.70 23.25
C ASN A 304 14.00 -2.69 24.33
N ASN A 305 13.01 -3.38 24.91
CA ASN A 305 13.24 -4.39 25.95
C ASN A 305 14.08 -5.60 25.48
N LYS A 306 14.34 -5.73 24.17
CA LYS A 306 15.22 -6.77 23.61
C LYS A 306 16.68 -6.31 23.49
N PHE A 307 16.96 -5.04 23.77
CA PHE A 307 18.32 -4.52 23.74
C PHE A 307 19.03 -4.98 25.01
N ASP A 308 20.06 -5.81 24.85
CA ASP A 308 20.89 -6.26 25.96
C ASP A 308 21.97 -5.20 26.24
N THR A 309 21.98 -4.69 27.46
CA THR A 309 23.00 -3.72 27.90
C THR A 309 24.32 -4.37 28.29
N ASP A 310 24.32 -5.69 28.52
CA ASP A 310 25.49 -6.45 28.95
C ASP A 310 26.31 -6.95 27.74
N GLU A 311 25.66 -7.17 26.59
CA GLU A 311 26.28 -7.47 25.29
C GLU A 311 26.16 -6.25 24.35
N LEU A 312 26.94 -5.20 24.63
CA LEU A 312 26.91 -3.97 23.83
C LEU A 312 27.37 -4.25 22.38
N PRO A 313 26.50 -4.03 21.37
CA PRO A 313 26.87 -4.17 19.96
C PRO A 313 27.96 -3.17 19.58
N GLU A 314 28.61 -3.37 18.43
CA GLU A 314 29.55 -2.37 17.93
C GLU A 314 28.83 -1.03 17.70
N PRO A 315 29.47 0.14 17.90
CA PRO A 315 28.82 1.44 17.72
C PRO A 315 28.18 1.65 16.35
N ALA A 316 28.68 0.98 15.31
CA ALA A 316 28.07 0.99 13.99
C ALA A 316 26.70 0.27 13.96
N GLU A 317 26.57 -0.86 14.66
CA GLU A 317 25.35 -1.65 14.76
C GLU A 317 24.28 -0.92 15.61
N ILE A 318 24.70 -0.21 16.66
CA ILE A 318 23.80 0.61 17.49
C ILE A 318 23.09 1.70 16.69
N ASN A 319 23.78 2.25 15.67
CA ASN A 319 23.27 3.33 14.84
C ASN A 319 22.49 2.84 13.61
N GLN A 320 22.57 1.56 13.28
CA GLN A 320 21.78 1.00 12.19
C GLN A 320 20.31 0.92 12.59
N THR A 321 19.42 1.34 11.70
CA THR A 321 17.98 1.27 11.94
C THR A 321 17.36 0.06 11.27
N GLU A 322 16.68 -0.77 12.06
CA GLU A 322 15.84 -1.85 11.55
C GLU A 322 14.38 -1.40 11.45
N TRP A 323 13.87 -1.34 10.23
CA TRP A 323 12.51 -0.98 9.88
C TRP A 323 11.63 -2.21 9.78
N SER A 324 10.46 -2.16 10.42
CA SER A 324 9.43 -3.21 10.37
C SER A 324 8.03 -2.63 10.60
N VAL A 325 6.99 -3.41 10.31
CA VAL A 325 5.62 -3.09 10.71
C VAL A 325 5.21 -3.94 11.91
N ARG A 326 4.60 -3.31 12.92
CA ARG A 326 4.05 -3.99 14.11
C ARG A 326 2.68 -3.40 14.46
N GLY A 327 1.62 -4.22 14.45
CA GLY A 327 0.26 -3.76 14.72
C GLY A 327 -0.21 -2.64 13.76
N GLY A 328 0.21 -2.74 12.49
CA GLY A 328 -0.07 -1.76 11.44
C GLY A 328 0.61 -0.40 11.63
N LYS A 329 1.70 -0.31 12.40
CA LYS A 329 2.50 0.90 12.60
C LYS A 329 3.89 0.66 12.05
N LEU A 330 4.48 1.67 11.42
CA LEU A 330 5.89 1.62 11.05
C LEU A 330 6.76 1.78 12.31
N VAL A 331 7.77 0.92 12.45
CA VAL A 331 8.69 0.91 13.59
C VAL A 331 10.12 0.93 13.09
N GLY A 332 10.89 1.93 13.50
CA GLY A 332 12.35 1.98 13.37
C GLY A 332 13.00 1.58 14.69
N THR A 333 13.76 0.50 14.69
CA THR A 333 14.51 0.02 15.87
C THR A 333 15.96 0.44 15.72
N THR A 334 16.47 1.26 16.64
CA THR A 334 17.85 1.79 16.61
C THR A 334 18.42 1.77 18.02
N GLY A 335 19.48 0.97 18.22
CA GLY A 335 20.01 0.66 19.54
C GLY A 335 18.92 0.23 20.53
N GLN A 336 18.84 0.92 21.65
CA GLN A 336 17.86 0.67 22.71
C GLN A 336 16.48 1.29 22.48
N TRP A 337 16.21 1.87 21.30
CA TRP A 337 14.97 2.58 21.03
C TRP A 337 14.14 1.90 19.94
N ASN A 338 12.83 1.83 20.16
CA ASN A 338 11.83 1.60 19.13
C ASN A 338 11.11 2.94 18.87
N LEU A 339 11.17 3.43 17.64
CA LEU A 339 10.46 4.62 17.20
C LEU A 339 9.26 4.20 16.36
N PHE A 340 8.05 4.41 16.89
CA PHE A 340 6.79 4.11 16.21
C PHE A 340 6.26 5.34 15.50
N PHE A 341 5.80 5.18 14.27
CA PHE A 341 5.15 6.24 13.50
C PHE A 341 3.70 5.89 13.19
N VAL A 342 2.85 6.91 13.14
CA VAL A 342 1.52 6.83 12.54
C VAL A 342 1.27 7.98 11.58
N SER A 343 0.66 7.66 10.45
CA SER A 343 0.39 8.60 9.38
C SER A 343 -0.72 9.59 9.77
N GLU A 344 -1.91 9.11 10.10
CA GLU A 344 -3.11 9.95 10.31
C GLU A 344 -3.77 9.73 11.69
N ASP A 345 -4.05 8.49 12.09
CA ASP A 345 -4.76 8.22 13.35
C ASP A 345 -3.84 8.32 14.58
N LYS A 346 -3.65 9.56 15.05
CA LYS A 346 -2.89 9.90 16.25
C LYS A 346 -3.31 9.12 17.50
N ARG A 347 -4.55 8.59 17.58
CA ARG A 347 -5.06 7.85 18.76
C ARG A 347 -4.42 6.47 18.93
N ARG A 348 -3.79 5.96 17.87
CA ARG A 348 -3.08 4.67 17.86
C ARG A 348 -1.79 4.71 18.69
N LEU A 349 -1.19 5.89 18.86
CA LEU A 349 -0.03 6.12 19.74
C LEU A 349 -0.50 6.90 20.97
N ARG A 350 -0.57 6.21 22.12
CA ARG A 350 -1.07 6.77 23.38
C ARG A 350 0.04 7.33 24.26
N GLY A 351 1.28 6.92 24.02
CA GLY A 351 2.41 7.21 24.87
C GLY A 351 2.46 6.31 26.10
N GLY A 352 3.65 6.21 26.68
CA GLY A 352 3.84 5.54 27.96
C GLY A 352 3.35 6.38 29.14
N THR A 353 3.20 5.74 30.31
CA THR A 353 2.78 6.40 31.56
C THR A 353 3.95 6.66 32.52
N ALA A 354 5.16 6.27 32.16
CA ALA A 354 6.30 6.19 33.07
C ALA A 354 7.60 6.75 32.49
N TYR A 355 7.52 7.86 31.74
CA TYR A 355 8.75 8.57 31.38
C TYR A 355 9.25 9.38 32.56
N PRO A 356 10.56 9.32 32.85
CA PRO A 356 11.15 10.11 33.91
C PRO A 356 11.14 11.60 33.56
N ASP A 357 10.95 12.45 34.57
CA ASP A 357 10.96 13.90 34.40
C ASP A 357 12.28 14.39 33.79
N VAL A 358 12.21 15.38 32.91
CA VAL A 358 13.34 15.93 32.14
C VAL A 358 13.73 17.29 32.67
N ASP A 359 15.00 17.52 33.01
CA ASP A 359 15.50 18.86 33.31
C ASP A 359 15.80 19.62 32.02
N TRP A 360 15.57 20.93 31.99
CA TRP A 360 15.96 21.76 30.85
C TRP A 360 17.45 21.62 30.53
N ARG A 361 18.29 21.56 31.57
CA ARG A 361 19.76 21.47 31.41
C ARG A 361 20.20 20.22 30.66
N ASP A 362 19.43 19.13 30.77
CA ASP A 362 19.76 17.86 30.14
C ASP A 362 19.48 17.86 28.63
N ILE A 363 18.54 18.70 28.19
CA ILE A 363 18.09 18.77 26.79
C ILE A 363 18.46 20.08 26.10
N ALA A 364 18.95 21.09 26.83
CA ALA A 364 19.18 22.44 26.31
C ALA A 364 20.06 22.41 25.06
N SER A 365 21.18 21.69 25.06
CA SER A 365 22.09 21.60 23.92
C SER A 365 21.44 21.08 22.64
N VAL A 366 20.48 20.16 22.79
CA VAL A 366 19.72 19.56 21.69
C VAL A 366 18.54 20.45 21.28
N ALA A 367 17.82 21.00 22.25
CA ALA A 367 16.66 21.84 22.00
C ALA A 367 17.06 23.17 21.34
N THR A 368 18.22 23.75 21.70
CA THR A 368 18.71 25.00 21.09
C THR A 368 19.19 24.83 19.66
N SER A 369 19.43 23.60 19.18
CA SER A 369 19.70 23.34 17.77
C SER A 369 18.42 23.39 16.90
N MET A 370 17.26 23.53 17.53
CA MET A 370 15.96 23.63 16.90
C MET A 370 15.36 25.02 17.14
N VAL A 371 14.35 25.37 16.35
CA VAL A 371 13.55 26.56 16.62
C VAL A 371 12.45 26.16 17.62
N ILE A 372 12.41 26.81 18.77
CA ILE A 372 11.44 26.53 19.84
C ILE A 372 10.33 27.56 19.74
N ASP A 373 9.11 27.10 19.44
CA ASP A 373 7.92 27.94 19.34
C ASP A 373 7.31 28.18 20.74
N SER A 374 7.31 27.15 21.59
CA SER A 374 6.86 27.26 22.98
C SER A 374 7.46 26.21 23.91
N ALA A 375 7.47 26.52 25.21
CA ALA A 375 7.94 25.61 26.26
C ALA A 375 7.03 25.63 27.49
N SER A 376 6.61 24.45 27.96
CA SER A 376 5.89 24.28 29.23
C SER A 376 6.80 23.66 30.29
N LEU A 377 7.12 24.46 31.30
CA LEU A 377 8.02 24.12 32.39
C LEU A 377 7.23 23.96 33.71
N ARG A 378 7.66 23.01 34.54
CA ARG A 378 7.12 22.78 35.88
C ARG A 378 8.24 22.82 36.90
N GLY A 379 8.27 23.89 37.70
CA GLY A 379 9.12 23.99 38.89
C GLY A 379 8.46 23.32 40.10
N ILE A 380 9.09 23.45 41.27
CA ILE A 380 8.58 22.86 42.52
C ILE A 380 7.26 23.53 42.93
N THR A 381 7.16 24.85 42.76
CA THR A 381 6.03 25.66 43.27
C THR A 381 5.16 26.27 42.17
N ARG A 382 5.61 26.25 40.92
CA ARG A 382 4.98 27.00 39.81
C ARG A 382 5.07 26.25 38.48
N ARG A 383 4.09 26.53 37.61
CA ARG A 383 4.09 26.13 36.22
C ARG A 383 4.27 27.38 35.36
N LEU A 384 5.17 27.31 34.38
CA LEU A 384 5.45 28.39 33.44
C LEU A 384 5.19 27.87 32.03
N THR A 385 4.58 28.71 31.21
CA THR A 385 4.54 28.51 29.77
C THR A 385 5.20 29.74 29.15
N ILE A 386 6.16 29.50 28.25
CA ILE A 386 6.88 30.53 27.51
C ILE A 386 6.48 30.33 26.05
N ASP A 387 5.83 31.33 25.47
CA ASP A 387 5.32 31.32 24.10
C ASP A 387 5.92 32.50 23.34
N ALA A 388 6.13 32.32 22.03
CA ALA A 388 6.66 33.37 21.18
C ALA A 388 5.52 34.30 20.71
N GLU A 389 5.35 35.48 21.34
CA GLU A 389 4.39 36.49 20.87
C GLU A 389 4.95 37.33 19.71
N GLU A 390 6.23 37.72 19.78
CA GLU A 390 6.91 38.56 18.76
C GLU A 390 8.19 37.91 18.19
N SER A 391 8.77 36.94 18.89
CA SER A 391 9.96 36.19 18.44
C SER A 391 9.54 34.94 17.66
N SER A 392 10.38 34.47 16.74
CA SER A 392 10.20 33.16 16.10
C SER A 392 10.92 32.02 16.81
N ASN A 393 11.68 32.30 17.88
CA ASN A 393 12.39 31.31 18.67
C ASN A 393 12.53 31.76 20.14
N VAL A 394 12.00 31.00 21.09
CA VAL A 394 12.05 31.31 22.54
C VAL A 394 13.18 30.59 23.28
N ALA A 395 14.11 29.93 22.59
CA ALA A 395 15.17 29.15 23.23
C ALA A 395 16.04 29.96 24.22
N GLN A 396 16.33 31.22 23.87
CA GLN A 396 17.06 32.12 24.76
C GLN A 396 16.22 32.51 25.99
N ASP A 397 14.93 32.80 25.80
CA ASP A 397 14.01 33.15 26.89
C ASP A 397 13.87 32.00 27.90
N VAL A 398 13.75 30.77 27.41
CA VAL A 398 13.73 29.57 28.26
C VAL A 398 15.04 29.43 29.06
N SER A 399 16.18 29.68 28.42
CA SER A 399 17.49 29.62 29.08
C SER A 399 17.65 30.71 30.15
N ASP A 400 17.22 31.93 29.85
CA ASP A 400 17.30 33.06 30.77
C ASP A 400 16.37 32.84 31.99
N VAL A 401 15.13 32.38 31.77
CA VAL A 401 14.17 32.08 32.85
C VAL A 401 14.66 30.95 33.75
N THR A 402 15.21 29.88 33.17
CA THR A 402 15.71 28.73 33.94
C THR A 402 17.04 29.02 34.64
N ALA A 403 17.82 29.99 34.17
CA ALA A 403 19.04 30.47 34.83
C ALA A 403 18.75 31.50 35.94
N ALA A 404 17.76 32.38 35.75
CA ALA A 404 17.45 33.47 36.68
C ALA A 404 16.69 33.01 37.93
N LEU A 405 15.97 31.90 37.85
CA LEU A 405 15.13 31.40 38.93
C LEU A 405 15.86 30.26 39.66
N GLU A 406 16.06 30.40 40.99
CA GLU A 406 16.61 29.34 41.86
C GLU A 406 15.59 28.19 42.08
N ASP A 407 15.16 27.55 40.99
CA ASP A 407 14.22 26.42 41.00
C ASP A 407 14.68 25.37 39.97
N SER A 408 14.36 24.09 40.20
CA SER A 408 14.62 23.03 39.24
C SER A 408 13.40 22.88 38.32
N TYR A 409 13.52 23.36 37.08
CA TYR A 409 12.43 23.27 36.11
C TYR A 409 12.44 21.96 35.35
N ARG A 410 11.34 21.22 35.46
CA ARG A 410 11.09 20.05 34.63
C ARG A 410 10.36 20.44 33.37
N VAL A 411 10.90 20.05 32.22
CA VAL A 411 10.27 20.27 30.92
C VAL A 411 9.16 19.25 30.76
N GLN A 412 7.93 19.73 30.62
CA GLN A 412 6.76 18.87 30.43
C GLN A 412 6.45 18.71 28.94
N GLN A 413 6.52 19.80 28.20
CA GLN A 413 6.24 19.85 26.78
C GLN A 413 7.09 20.93 26.11
N LEU A 414 7.55 20.67 24.88
CA LEU A 414 8.11 21.68 23.98
C LEU A 414 7.36 21.63 22.66
N SER A 415 7.12 22.79 22.04
CA SER A 415 6.72 22.88 20.63
C SER A 415 7.93 23.35 19.85
N VAL A 416 8.42 22.53 18.92
CA VAL A 416 9.66 22.76 18.18
C VAL A 416 9.48 22.56 16.69
N ARG A 417 10.40 23.12 15.91
CA ARG A 417 10.49 22.92 14.46
C ARG A 417 11.95 22.84 14.03
N MET A 418 12.23 22.06 12.97
CA MET A 418 13.58 21.98 12.42
C MET A 418 13.95 23.27 11.67
N PRO A 419 15.17 23.79 11.83
CA PRO A 419 15.66 24.90 11.01
C PRO A 419 15.65 24.51 9.53
N GLY A 420 15.07 25.35 8.67
CA GLY A 420 15.00 25.07 7.23
C GLY A 420 13.99 23.99 6.83
N SER A 421 13.06 23.61 7.71
CA SER A 421 11.95 22.71 7.37
C SER A 421 11.20 23.18 6.12
N GLU A 422 10.90 22.24 5.23
CA GLU A 422 10.07 22.49 4.03
C GLU A 422 8.62 22.86 4.40
N SER A 423 8.20 22.54 5.64
CA SER A 423 6.89 22.86 6.18
C SER A 423 7.02 23.84 7.36
N PRO A 424 7.31 25.13 7.09
CA PRO A 424 7.51 26.16 8.14
C PRO A 424 6.23 26.50 8.92
N GLU A 425 5.08 25.93 8.55
CA GLU A 425 3.82 26.06 9.28
C GLU A 425 3.57 24.91 10.26
N SER A 426 4.29 23.79 10.13
CA SER A 426 4.12 22.61 10.99
C SER A 426 5.07 22.68 12.17
N SER A 427 4.57 22.70 13.40
CA SER A 427 5.39 22.49 14.60
C SER A 427 5.21 21.08 15.16
N VAL A 428 6.11 20.64 16.03
CA VAL A 428 6.03 19.34 16.70
C VAL A 428 5.95 19.54 18.20
N ASP A 429 4.82 19.15 18.77
CA ASP A 429 4.58 19.11 20.19
C ASP A 429 5.17 17.83 20.79
N VAL A 430 6.26 17.98 21.53
CA VAL A 430 6.97 16.91 22.21
C VAL A 430 6.51 16.84 23.67
N ASP A 431 5.77 15.78 24.03
CA ASP A 431 5.33 15.49 25.41
C ASP A 431 6.29 14.48 26.05
N PHE A 432 7.21 14.98 26.87
CA PHE A 432 8.25 14.19 27.52
C PHE A 432 7.69 13.16 28.51
N ARG A 433 6.52 13.39 29.11
CA ARG A 433 5.91 12.44 30.06
C ARG A 433 5.35 11.21 29.38
N LYS A 434 5.01 11.35 28.10
CA LYS A 434 4.40 10.30 27.29
C LYS A 434 5.36 9.67 26.29
N GLY A 435 6.51 10.28 26.06
CA GLY A 435 7.41 9.85 24.99
C GLY A 435 6.80 10.05 23.61
N LEU A 436 6.03 11.13 23.42
CA LEU A 436 5.31 11.41 22.17
C LEU A 436 5.82 12.68 21.51
N ALA A 437 5.93 12.64 20.18
CA ALA A 437 6.10 13.80 19.32
C ALA A 437 4.89 13.90 18.39
N THR A 438 4.11 14.97 18.48
CA THR A 438 2.86 15.15 17.72
C THR A 438 2.97 16.36 16.81
N VAL A 439 2.72 16.18 15.52
CA VAL A 439 2.73 17.30 14.58
C VAL A 439 1.48 18.16 14.79
N ALA A 440 1.68 19.45 15.00
CA ALA A 440 0.68 20.50 14.99
C ALA A 440 0.74 21.21 13.63
N GLY A 441 -0.20 20.86 12.74
CA GLY A 441 -0.22 21.33 11.35
C GLY A 441 -0.26 20.19 10.32
N PRO A 442 0.11 20.47 9.06
CA PRO A 442 0.34 19.45 8.03
C PRO A 442 1.33 18.37 8.50
N ARG A 443 1.13 17.13 8.01
CA ARG A 443 2.03 15.99 8.33
C ARG A 443 3.47 16.31 7.90
N LEU A 444 4.44 15.80 8.67
CA LEU A 444 5.86 15.99 8.42
C LEU A 444 6.51 14.73 7.88
N ALA A 445 7.61 14.89 7.14
CA ALA A 445 8.43 13.77 6.68
C ALA A 445 8.90 12.89 7.85
N LEU A 446 9.06 11.59 7.60
CA LEU A 446 9.52 10.63 8.61
C LEU A 446 10.88 11.00 9.17
N GLU A 447 11.82 11.44 8.32
CA GLU A 447 13.15 11.87 8.74
C GLU A 447 13.10 13.07 9.70
N GLU A 448 12.25 14.06 9.43
CA GLU A 448 12.15 15.28 10.22
C GLU A 448 11.50 14.98 11.58
N LEU A 449 10.32 14.36 11.57
CA LEU A 449 9.60 13.98 12.79
C LEU A 449 10.42 12.99 13.63
N GLY A 450 11.09 12.04 12.97
CA GLY A 450 11.93 11.06 13.62
C GLY A 450 13.16 11.69 14.26
N THR A 451 13.81 12.64 13.58
CA THR A 451 14.96 13.39 14.09
C THR A 451 14.58 14.18 15.35
N ILE A 452 13.44 14.88 15.34
CA ILE A 452 12.93 15.59 16.52
C ILE A 452 12.66 14.61 17.66
N ALA A 453 11.93 13.53 17.39
CA ALA A 453 11.55 12.55 18.41
C ALA A 453 12.78 11.87 19.04
N ILE A 454 13.72 11.35 18.25
CA ILE A 454 14.88 10.62 18.76
C ILE A 454 15.84 11.53 19.53
N ARG A 455 16.08 12.76 19.05
CA ARG A 455 16.99 13.71 19.69
C ARG A 455 16.45 14.22 21.02
N LEU A 456 15.18 14.63 21.05
CA LEU A 456 14.59 15.21 22.27
C LEU A 456 14.16 14.15 23.27
N LEU A 457 13.44 13.10 22.84
CA LEU A 457 12.94 12.08 23.77
C LEU A 457 14.02 11.07 24.15
N GLY A 458 15.01 10.83 23.28
CA GLY A 458 16.11 9.88 23.48
C GLY A 458 17.36 10.48 24.15
N PHE A 459 17.32 11.74 24.60
CA PHE A 459 18.49 12.51 25.06
C PHE A 459 19.39 11.80 26.10
N ARG A 460 18.82 10.93 26.95
CA ARG A 460 19.57 10.22 28.00
C ARG A 460 20.50 9.15 27.47
N TYR A 461 20.13 8.57 26.33
CA TYR A 461 20.86 7.50 25.67
C TYR A 461 20.89 7.84 24.18
N PRO A 462 21.70 8.85 23.81
CA PRO A 462 21.70 9.39 22.47
C PRO A 462 22.20 8.33 21.50
N VAL A 463 21.42 8.12 20.45
CA VAL A 463 21.77 7.32 19.28
C VAL A 463 21.86 8.24 18.08
N ARG A 464 22.64 7.87 17.06
CA ARG A 464 22.73 8.58 15.80
C ARG A 464 22.30 7.65 14.68
N PRO A 465 20.98 7.51 14.44
CA PRO A 465 20.47 6.69 13.37
C PRO A 465 21.13 7.06 12.04
N ASP A 466 21.34 6.06 11.19
CA ASP A 466 21.87 6.17 9.83
C ASP A 466 21.11 7.15 8.92
N TRP A 467 19.85 7.46 9.25
CA TRP A 467 18.99 8.43 8.55
C TRP A 467 18.85 9.79 9.26
N LEU A 468 19.52 10.01 10.39
CA LEU A 468 19.39 11.25 11.14
C LEU A 468 19.86 12.43 10.29
N VAL A 469 19.00 13.44 10.12
CA VAL A 469 19.36 14.67 9.40
C VAL A 469 20.49 15.37 10.15
N SER A 470 21.65 15.52 9.50
CA SER A 470 22.77 16.28 10.05
C SER A 470 22.39 17.76 10.10
N GLU A 471 22.81 18.45 11.17
CA GLU A 471 22.76 19.91 11.20
C GLU A 471 23.49 20.46 9.96
N ALA A 472 22.83 21.33 9.20
CA ALA A 472 23.55 22.20 8.29
C ALA A 472 24.54 23.02 9.14
N PRO A 473 25.81 23.15 8.72
CA PRO A 473 26.87 23.77 9.51
C PRO A 473 26.59 25.23 9.89
#